data_AF-A0A0F3KFQ1-F1
#
_entry.id   AF-A0A0F3KFQ1-F1
#
_cell.length_a   1.000
_cell.length_b   1.000
_cell.length_c   1.000
_cell.angle_alpha   90.00
_cell.angle_beta   90.00
_cell.angle_gamma   90.00
#
_symmetry.space_group_name_H-M   'P 1'
#
loop_
_entity.id
_entity.type
_entity.pdbx_description
1 polymer ?
#
loop_
_entity_poly.entity_id
_entity_poly.type
_entity_poly.pdbx_seq_one_letter_code
_entity_poly.pdbx_strand_id
1 'polypeptide(L)'
;MDIFRSEEGLEFVIGYSYSEITREYLSEVRVYRLGDDQRFVLPRFSTLAVPDLEARVHSAQQFDIEANKWRTAQDFRTARLYSKASGRVEENRLKLGDSIPRHLTVQAPPAHGPHLQTAVHWDESKDQWALVPDFSSTPLWQKDGAHLAPSLAVGEPIPPELTPVRPPLELLNAGGVIHWHEDSKVWRRVP
;
A
#
# COMPACT_ATOMS: atom_id res chain seq x y z
N MET A 1 40.87 7.53 -7.63
CA MET A 1 40.45 6.67 -8.75
C MET A 1 41.41 5.51 -8.77
N ASP A 2 40.92 4.33 -8.44
CA ASP A 2 41.76 3.14 -8.34
C ASP A 2 41.92 2.53 -9.73
N ILE A 3 43.15 2.14 -10.06
CA ILE A 3 43.50 1.51 -11.34
C ILE A 3 43.73 0.02 -11.08
N PHE A 4 43.04 -0.79 -11.86
CA PHE A 4 43.09 -2.24 -11.82
C PHE A 4 43.81 -2.77 -13.06
N ARG A 5 44.26 -4.02 -13.00
CA ARG A 5 44.82 -4.74 -14.16
C ARG A 5 44.01 -5.99 -14.47
N SER A 6 43.72 -6.22 -15.74
CA SER A 6 43.15 -7.49 -16.21
C SER A 6 44.21 -8.59 -16.19
N GLU A 7 43.77 -9.83 -16.40
CA GLU A 7 44.67 -10.99 -16.55
C GLU A 7 45.64 -10.84 -17.74
N GLU A 8 45.22 -10.10 -18.76
CA GLU A 8 46.00 -9.78 -19.96
C GLU A 8 46.95 -8.58 -19.74
N GLY A 9 47.00 -8.03 -18.52
CA GLY A 9 47.87 -6.91 -18.15
C GLY A 9 47.33 -5.52 -18.54
N LEU A 10 46.09 -5.44 -19.02
CA LEU A 10 45.48 -4.16 -19.42
C LEU A 10 44.99 -3.38 -18.20
N GLU A 11 45.35 -2.10 -18.13
CA GLU A 11 44.89 -1.20 -17.08
C GLU A 11 43.45 -0.74 -17.33
N PHE A 12 42.62 -0.79 -16.30
CA PHE A 12 41.24 -0.30 -16.34
C PHE A 12 40.83 0.37 -15.03
N VAL A 13 39.78 1.19 -15.11
CA VAL A 13 39.06 1.71 -13.94
C VAL A 13 37.62 1.22 -13.97
N ILE A 14 36.94 1.28 -12.83
CA ILE A 14 35.50 1.01 -12.77
C ILE A 14 34.74 2.30 -13.03
N GLY A 15 33.87 2.26 -14.02
CA GLY A 15 32.81 3.25 -14.23
C GLY A 15 31.44 2.62 -13.99
N TYR A 16 30.41 3.46 -14.11
CA TYR A 16 29.03 3.08 -13.84
C TYR A 16 28.16 3.54 -14.99
N SER A 17 27.41 2.62 -15.56
CA SER A 17 26.53 2.86 -16.71
C SER A 17 25.13 3.23 -16.26
N TYR A 18 24.45 4.03 -17.08
CA TYR A 18 23.07 4.42 -16.87
C TYR A 18 22.25 4.34 -18.16
N SER A 19 20.95 4.12 -18.01
CA SER A 19 19.97 4.14 -19.10
C SER A 19 19.96 5.50 -19.81
N GLU A 20 19.94 5.51 -21.14
CA GLU A 20 19.81 6.77 -21.89
C GLU A 20 18.49 7.49 -21.61
N ILE A 21 17.42 6.72 -21.38
CA ILE A 21 16.05 7.25 -21.27
C ILE A 21 15.75 7.66 -19.84
N THR A 22 15.95 6.75 -18.89
CA THR A 22 15.56 6.95 -17.49
C THR A 22 16.70 7.46 -16.63
N ARG A 23 17.94 7.41 -17.13
CA ARG A 23 19.17 7.68 -16.35
C ARG A 23 19.35 6.77 -15.14
N GLU A 24 18.59 5.68 -15.07
CA GLU A 24 18.70 4.68 -14.03
C GLU A 24 20.03 3.93 -14.13
N TYR A 25 20.64 3.65 -12.99
CA TYR A 25 21.82 2.80 -12.89
C TYR A 25 21.55 1.41 -13.49
N LEU A 26 22.48 0.93 -14.33
CA LEU A 26 22.36 -0.38 -14.96
C LEU A 26 23.40 -1.36 -14.41
N SER A 27 24.67 -1.02 -14.55
CA SER A 27 25.77 -1.86 -14.07
C SER A 27 27.08 -1.09 -13.99
N GLU A 28 28.04 -1.69 -13.28
CA GLU A 28 29.44 -1.34 -13.41
C GLU A 28 29.94 -1.66 -14.83
N VAL A 29 30.92 -0.89 -15.29
CA VAL A 29 31.61 -1.09 -16.56
C VAL A 29 33.11 -0.94 -16.36
N ARG A 30 33.89 -1.81 -17.02
CA ARG A 30 35.35 -1.66 -17.06
C ARG A 30 35.72 -0.64 -18.13
N VAL A 31 36.46 0.39 -17.74
CA VAL A 31 36.92 1.45 -18.62
C VAL A 31 38.41 1.26 -18.82
N TYR A 32 38.78 0.67 -19.94
CA TYR A 32 40.18 0.38 -20.27
C TYR A 32 40.90 1.64 -20.72
N ARG A 33 42.19 1.69 -20.42
CA ARG A 33 43.08 2.74 -20.89
C ARG A 33 43.33 2.56 -22.39
N LEU A 34 43.14 3.62 -23.17
CA LEU A 34 43.33 3.54 -24.63
C LEU A 34 44.76 3.97 -25.01
N GLY A 35 45.57 3.01 -25.45
CA GLY A 35 46.87 3.24 -26.11
C GLY A 35 47.87 4.14 -25.35
N ASP A 36 48.80 4.73 -26.10
CA ASP A 36 49.90 5.57 -25.60
C ASP A 36 49.43 6.92 -25.05
N ASP A 37 48.18 7.31 -25.34
CA ASP A 37 47.57 8.56 -24.87
C ASP A 37 47.22 8.55 -23.38
N GLN A 38 47.40 7.41 -22.71
CA GLN A 38 47.29 7.27 -21.25
C GLN A 38 45.93 7.72 -20.66
N ARG A 39 44.90 7.87 -21.49
CA ARG A 39 43.56 8.37 -21.14
C ARG A 39 42.55 7.23 -21.02
N PHE A 40 41.65 7.37 -20.05
CA PHE A 40 40.47 6.50 -19.90
C PHE A 40 39.30 7.15 -20.65
N VAL A 41 38.80 6.47 -21.69
CA VAL A 41 37.65 6.95 -22.47
C VAL A 41 36.40 6.25 -21.97
N LEU A 42 35.50 7.01 -21.37
CA LEU A 42 34.24 6.48 -20.86
C LEU A 42 33.34 6.01 -22.02
N PRO A 43 32.78 4.79 -21.94
CA PRO A 43 31.68 4.40 -22.82
C PRO A 43 30.53 5.41 -22.78
N ARG A 44 29.74 5.49 -23.86
CA ARG A 44 28.55 6.33 -23.88
C ARG A 44 27.61 5.94 -22.73
N PHE A 45 27.02 6.95 -22.08
CA PHE A 45 26.15 6.79 -20.91
C PHE A 45 26.82 6.09 -19.73
N SER A 46 28.08 6.43 -19.48
CA SER A 46 28.77 6.03 -18.27
C SER A 46 29.40 7.22 -17.57
N THR A 47 29.68 7.06 -16.29
CA THR A 47 30.34 8.03 -15.43
C THR A 47 31.32 7.33 -14.51
N LEU A 48 32.30 8.06 -14.00
CA LEU A 48 33.15 7.60 -12.89
C LEU A 48 32.56 7.95 -11.52
N ALA A 49 31.48 8.74 -11.47
CA ALA A 49 30.76 8.99 -10.24
C ALA A 49 30.20 7.66 -9.70
N VAL A 50 30.39 7.40 -8.42
CA VAL A 50 29.97 6.16 -7.76
C VAL A 50 28.51 6.30 -7.31
N PRO A 51 27.60 5.38 -7.69
CA PRO A 51 26.22 5.37 -7.20
C PRO A 51 26.16 4.91 -5.74
N ASP A 52 25.18 5.43 -4.99
CA ASP A 52 24.83 4.89 -3.67
C ASP A 52 23.98 3.61 -3.85
N LEU A 53 24.62 2.44 -3.80
CA LEU A 53 23.95 1.15 -4.02
C LEU A 53 23.34 0.56 -2.74
N GLU A 54 23.24 1.33 -1.65
CA GLU A 54 22.52 0.87 -0.47
C GLU A 54 21.07 0.51 -0.82
N ALA A 55 20.66 -0.71 -0.46
CA ALA A 55 19.33 -1.22 -0.75
C ALA A 55 18.27 -0.44 0.06
N ARG A 56 17.62 0.51 -0.59
CA ARG A 56 16.50 1.27 -0.04
C ARG A 56 15.21 0.83 -0.75
N VAL A 57 14.21 0.45 0.04
CA VAL A 57 12.92 -0.03 -0.47
C VAL A 57 12.27 1.06 -1.34
N HIS A 58 11.76 0.66 -2.50
CA HIS A 58 11.10 1.54 -3.47
C HIS A 58 11.97 2.72 -3.92
N SER A 59 13.23 2.45 -4.24
CA SER A 59 14.13 3.46 -4.77
C SER A 59 15.06 2.89 -5.82
N ALA A 60 15.58 3.78 -6.67
CA ALA A 60 16.63 3.47 -7.62
C ALA A 60 17.62 4.64 -7.71
N GLN A 61 18.84 4.34 -8.15
CA GLN A 61 19.84 5.35 -8.44
C GLN A 61 19.61 5.91 -9.83
N GLN A 62 19.51 7.24 -9.93
CA GLN A 62 19.32 7.96 -11.17
C GLN A 62 20.46 8.97 -11.34
N PHE A 63 21.06 9.01 -12.52
CA PHE A 63 22.16 9.91 -12.82
C PHE A 63 21.64 11.29 -13.24
N ASP A 64 22.10 12.34 -12.56
CA ASP A 64 21.88 13.73 -12.90
C ASP A 64 23.05 14.21 -13.76
N ILE A 65 22.77 14.49 -15.04
CA ILE A 65 23.78 14.89 -16.02
C ILE A 65 24.33 16.28 -15.71
N GLU A 66 23.47 17.21 -15.33
CA GLU A 66 23.87 18.60 -15.09
C GLU A 66 24.75 18.71 -13.84
N ALA A 67 24.37 17.98 -12.79
CA ALA A 67 25.13 17.94 -11.55
C ALA A 67 26.27 16.90 -11.55
N ASN A 68 26.40 16.10 -12.61
CA ASN A 68 27.37 15.00 -12.76
C ASN A 68 27.45 14.10 -11.52
N LYS A 69 26.28 13.70 -10.99
CA LYS A 69 26.19 12.92 -9.75
C LYS A 69 24.99 11.99 -9.76
N TRP A 70 25.06 10.96 -8.91
CA TRP A 70 23.91 10.12 -8.64
C TRP A 70 22.96 10.77 -7.63
N ARG A 71 21.67 10.52 -7.81
CA ARG A 71 20.63 10.83 -6.83
C ARG A 71 19.75 9.61 -6.63
N THR A 72 19.23 9.47 -5.42
CA THR A 72 18.18 8.51 -5.13
C THR A 72 16.85 9.05 -5.65
N ALA A 73 16.22 8.31 -6.54
CA ALA A 73 14.87 8.57 -7.02
C ALA A 73 13.89 7.56 -6.39
N GLN A 74 12.64 7.99 -6.18
CA GLN A 74 11.56 7.09 -5.80
C GLN A 74 11.30 6.09 -6.92
N ASP A 75 11.16 4.82 -6.59
CA ASP A 75 10.83 3.77 -7.55
C ASP A 75 9.73 2.86 -7.02
N PHE A 76 8.49 3.25 -7.31
CA PHE A 76 7.32 2.47 -6.97
C PHE A 76 6.84 1.59 -8.13
N ARG A 77 7.56 1.47 -9.26
CA ARG A 77 7.09 0.74 -10.47
C ARG A 77 6.71 -0.71 -10.20
N THR A 78 7.39 -1.35 -9.25
CA THR A 78 7.15 -2.75 -8.86
C THR A 78 6.26 -2.88 -7.62
N ALA A 79 5.90 -1.76 -6.99
CA ALA A 79 5.05 -1.77 -5.81
C ALA A 79 3.62 -2.15 -6.18
N ARG A 80 2.95 -2.85 -5.27
CA ARG A 80 1.51 -3.06 -5.34
C ARG A 80 0.83 -1.84 -4.74
N LEU A 81 -0.05 -1.20 -5.51
CA LEU A 81 -0.80 -0.02 -5.07
C LEU A 81 -2.21 -0.44 -4.67
N TYR A 82 -2.68 0.09 -3.54
CA TYR A 82 -4.02 -0.13 -3.01
C TYR A 82 -4.79 1.18 -3.00
N SER A 83 -6.03 1.14 -3.44
CA SER A 83 -7.00 2.23 -3.34
C SER A 83 -7.33 2.51 -1.88
N LYS A 84 -7.01 3.70 -1.36
CA LYS A 84 -7.39 4.08 0.02
C LYS A 84 -8.91 4.03 0.25
N ALA A 85 -9.70 4.27 -0.81
CA ALA A 85 -11.16 4.26 -0.75
C ALA A 85 -11.78 2.86 -0.61
N SER A 86 -11.11 1.80 -1.12
CA SER A 86 -11.73 0.46 -1.22
C SER A 86 -10.85 -0.70 -0.75
N GLY A 87 -9.56 -0.45 -0.49
CA GLY A 87 -8.57 -1.49 -0.19
C GLY A 87 -8.23 -2.39 -1.38
N ARG A 88 -8.81 -2.16 -2.56
CA ARG A 88 -8.54 -2.98 -3.75
C ARG A 88 -7.21 -2.60 -4.39
N VAL A 89 -6.59 -3.58 -5.04
CA VAL A 89 -5.38 -3.36 -5.84
C VAL A 89 -5.74 -2.54 -7.06
N GLU A 90 -4.97 -1.49 -7.33
CA GLU A 90 -5.05 -0.69 -8.55
C GLU A 90 -3.85 -0.94 -9.46
N GLU A 91 -4.06 -0.74 -10.77
CA GLU A 91 -3.01 -0.89 -11.77
C GLU A 91 -1.91 0.15 -11.52
N ASN A 92 -0.66 -0.30 -11.44
CA ASN A 92 0.46 0.59 -11.25
C ASN A 92 0.98 1.13 -12.59
N ARG A 93 0.87 2.45 -12.76
CA ARG A 93 1.34 3.18 -13.95
C ARG A 93 2.43 4.20 -13.64
N LEU A 94 2.98 4.15 -12.43
CA LEU A 94 4.04 5.06 -12.00
C LEU A 94 5.31 4.80 -12.81
N LYS A 95 6.05 5.87 -13.06
CA LYS A 95 7.39 5.85 -13.67
C LYS A 95 8.44 6.08 -12.59
N LEU A 96 9.70 5.91 -12.95
CA LEU A 96 10.81 6.24 -12.07
C LEU A 96 10.75 7.73 -11.68
N GLY A 97 10.80 8.00 -10.38
CA GLY A 97 10.72 9.34 -9.81
C GLY A 97 9.30 9.83 -9.53
N ASP A 98 8.26 9.12 -9.97
CA ASP A 98 6.88 9.50 -9.66
C ASP A 98 6.56 9.26 -8.18
N SER A 99 5.83 10.19 -7.58
CA SER A 99 5.25 10.01 -6.25
C SER A 99 3.94 9.24 -6.32
N ILE A 100 3.62 8.53 -5.24
CA ILE A 100 2.33 7.83 -5.11
C ILE A 100 1.18 8.87 -5.11
N PRO A 101 0.16 8.71 -5.97
CA PRO A 101 -1.03 9.55 -5.94
C PRO A 101 -1.72 9.51 -4.58
N ARG A 102 -2.28 10.64 -4.12
CA ARG A 102 -2.86 10.76 -2.77
C ARG A 102 -3.94 9.73 -2.42
N HIS A 103 -4.66 9.23 -3.41
CA HIS A 103 -5.74 8.24 -3.22
C HIS A 103 -5.22 6.80 -3.15
N LEU A 104 -3.92 6.57 -3.31
CA LEU A 104 -3.28 5.26 -3.29
C LEU A 104 -2.31 5.14 -2.10
N THR A 105 -2.02 3.89 -1.74
CA THR A 105 -1.01 3.53 -0.75
C THR A 105 -0.30 2.23 -1.14
N VAL A 106 0.92 2.03 -0.68
CA VAL A 106 1.64 0.73 -0.76
C VAL A 106 1.31 -0.18 0.42
N GLN A 107 0.66 0.35 1.46
CA GLN A 107 0.25 -0.43 2.62
C GLN A 107 -0.91 -1.34 2.23
N ALA A 108 -0.72 -2.65 2.40
CA ALA A 108 -1.80 -3.61 2.19
C ALA A 108 -2.88 -3.43 3.28
N PRO A 109 -4.18 -3.53 2.92
CA PRO A 109 -5.24 -3.59 3.91
C PRO A 109 -5.07 -4.83 4.79
N PRO A 110 -5.40 -4.76 6.09
CA PRO A 110 -5.37 -5.92 6.96
C PRO A 110 -6.37 -6.97 6.48
N ALA A 111 -6.00 -8.24 6.64
CA ALA A 111 -6.94 -9.33 6.43
C ALA A 111 -8.06 -9.25 7.48
N HIS A 112 -9.30 -9.37 7.04
CA HIS A 112 -10.47 -9.53 7.90
C HIS A 112 -11.26 -10.75 7.40
N GLY A 113 -11.74 -11.56 8.33
CA GLY A 113 -12.48 -12.78 8.00
C GLY A 113 -13.89 -12.46 7.48
N PRO A 114 -14.49 -13.33 6.64
CA PRO A 114 -15.82 -13.12 6.05
C PRO A 114 -16.97 -13.11 7.08
N HIS A 115 -16.69 -13.48 8.33
CA HIS A 115 -17.66 -13.51 9.43
C HIS A 115 -17.49 -12.36 10.41
N LEU A 116 -16.50 -11.50 10.22
CA LEU A 116 -16.32 -10.31 11.04
C LEU A 116 -17.25 -9.23 10.50
N GLN A 117 -18.11 -8.68 11.36
CA GLN A 117 -18.94 -7.49 11.07
C GLN A 117 -18.08 -6.24 11.08
N THR A 118 -17.01 -6.25 10.28
CA THR A 118 -16.05 -5.17 10.17
C THR A 118 -15.61 -5.00 8.74
N ALA A 119 -15.41 -3.75 8.32
CA ALA A 119 -14.81 -3.39 7.06
C ALA A 119 -13.43 -2.77 7.28
N VAL A 120 -12.58 -2.85 6.27
CA VAL A 120 -11.34 -2.10 6.23
C VAL A 120 -11.64 -0.69 5.74
N HIS A 121 -11.13 0.30 6.47
CA HIS A 121 -11.26 1.71 6.14
C HIS A 121 -9.92 2.42 6.28
N TRP A 122 -9.64 3.37 5.39
CA TRP A 122 -8.43 4.18 5.49
C TRP A 122 -8.64 5.35 6.45
N ASP A 123 -7.91 5.39 7.57
CA ASP A 123 -7.93 6.49 8.53
C ASP A 123 -6.94 7.58 8.07
N GLU A 124 -7.45 8.61 7.40
CA GLU A 124 -6.63 9.73 6.90
C GLU A 124 -5.90 10.49 8.02
N SER A 125 -6.42 10.49 9.25
CA SER A 125 -5.77 11.19 10.37
C SER A 125 -4.52 10.45 10.87
N LYS A 126 -4.49 9.13 10.69
CA LYS A 126 -3.38 8.27 11.10
C LYS A 126 -2.55 7.75 9.92
N ASP A 127 -2.95 8.07 8.69
CA ASP A 127 -2.36 7.59 7.44
C ASP A 127 -2.15 6.06 7.45
N GLN A 128 -3.17 5.32 7.91
CA GLN A 128 -3.12 3.87 8.01
C GLN A 128 -4.50 3.22 7.86
N TRP A 129 -4.52 1.92 7.57
CA TRP A 129 -5.73 1.12 7.63
C TRP A 129 -6.25 0.95 9.07
N ALA A 130 -7.56 1.00 9.22
CA ALA A 130 -8.30 0.67 10.42
C ALA A 130 -9.41 -0.35 10.10
N LEU A 131 -9.79 -1.14 11.10
CA LEU A 131 -11.02 -1.92 11.06
C LEU A 131 -12.14 -1.11 11.70
N VAL A 132 -13.23 -0.94 10.97
CA VAL A 132 -14.42 -0.24 11.45
C VAL A 132 -15.60 -1.19 11.44
N PRO A 133 -16.62 -1.00 12.30
CA PRO A 133 -17.79 -1.86 12.29
C PRO A 133 -18.51 -1.80 10.92
N ASP A 134 -19.02 -2.93 10.44
CA ASP A 134 -19.83 -2.99 9.23
C ASP A 134 -21.05 -3.87 9.46
N PHE A 135 -22.19 -3.20 9.67
CA PHE A 135 -23.51 -3.81 9.80
C PHE A 135 -24.41 -3.48 8.61
N SER A 136 -23.86 -2.95 7.51
CA SER A 136 -24.63 -2.47 6.36
C SER A 136 -25.50 -3.55 5.71
N SER A 137 -25.03 -4.80 5.79
CA SER A 137 -25.72 -6.00 5.30
C SER A 137 -26.39 -6.83 6.41
N THR A 138 -26.32 -6.37 7.68
CA THR A 138 -26.92 -7.07 8.83
C THR A 138 -28.28 -6.46 9.16
N PRO A 139 -29.38 -7.25 9.15
CA PRO A 139 -30.68 -6.79 9.62
C PRO A 139 -30.62 -6.37 11.09
N LEU A 140 -31.01 -5.13 11.38
CA LEU A 140 -31.08 -4.61 12.75
C LEU A 140 -32.52 -4.46 13.20
N TRP A 141 -32.76 -4.71 14.48
CA TRP A 141 -34.09 -4.73 15.07
C TRP A 141 -34.16 -3.74 16.23
N GLN A 142 -35.24 -2.95 16.27
CA GLN A 142 -35.55 -2.10 17.41
C GLN A 142 -35.84 -2.98 18.62
N LYS A 143 -35.07 -2.77 19.69
CA LYS A 143 -35.21 -3.49 20.97
C LYS A 143 -36.59 -3.30 21.60
N ASP A 144 -37.23 -2.19 21.30
CA ASP A 144 -38.63 -1.90 21.61
C ASP A 144 -39.51 -2.32 20.42
N GLY A 145 -40.43 -3.25 20.64
CA GLY A 145 -41.43 -3.65 19.64
C GLY A 145 -40.95 -4.56 18.50
N ALA A 146 -39.65 -4.87 18.40
CA ALA A 146 -39.10 -5.83 17.44
C ALA A 146 -39.34 -5.47 15.96
N HIS A 147 -39.33 -4.19 15.63
CA HIS A 147 -39.43 -3.70 14.26
C HIS A 147 -38.06 -3.69 13.56
N LEU A 148 -38.05 -3.93 12.25
CA LEU A 148 -36.83 -3.83 11.45
C LEU A 148 -36.40 -2.36 11.33
N ALA A 149 -35.15 -2.06 11.66
CA ALA A 149 -34.56 -0.75 11.54
C ALA A 149 -33.86 -0.55 10.17
N PRO A 150 -33.63 0.71 9.74
CA PRO A 150 -32.79 0.99 8.58
C PRO A 150 -31.37 0.41 8.74
N SER A 151 -30.75 0.05 7.61
CA SER A 151 -29.34 -0.33 7.59
C SER A 151 -28.44 0.83 8.01
N LEU A 152 -27.38 0.52 8.75
CA LEU A 152 -26.34 1.47 9.12
C LEU A 152 -25.32 1.64 7.99
N ALA A 153 -24.70 2.81 7.92
CA ALA A 153 -23.54 3.01 7.06
C ALA A 153 -22.32 2.25 7.61
N VAL A 154 -21.35 1.97 6.73
CA VAL A 154 -20.08 1.38 7.15
C VAL A 154 -19.37 2.32 8.13
N GLY A 155 -18.89 1.76 9.24
CA GLY A 155 -18.20 2.47 10.31
C GLY A 155 -19.10 2.96 11.43
N GLU A 156 -20.42 2.89 11.27
CA GLU A 156 -21.35 3.26 12.34
C GLU A 156 -21.49 2.12 13.36
N PRO A 157 -21.31 2.39 14.67
CA PRO A 157 -21.60 1.41 15.70
C PRO A 157 -23.11 1.18 15.79
N ILE A 158 -23.52 -0.02 16.26
CA ILE A 158 -24.94 -0.29 16.53
C ILE A 158 -25.43 0.66 17.64
N PRO A 159 -26.47 1.49 17.39
CA PRO A 159 -27.09 2.30 18.43
C PRO A 159 -27.63 1.44 19.58
N PRO A 160 -27.64 1.96 20.83
CA PRO A 160 -28.02 1.19 22.01
C PRO A 160 -29.45 0.65 21.97
N GLU A 161 -30.35 1.26 21.19
CA GLU A 161 -31.74 0.85 20.98
C GLU A 161 -31.91 -0.26 19.92
N LEU A 162 -30.85 -0.64 19.21
CA LEU A 162 -30.88 -1.65 18.16
C LEU A 162 -30.12 -2.93 18.55
N THR A 163 -30.53 -4.06 17.98
CA THR A 163 -29.83 -5.34 18.11
C THR A 163 -29.76 -6.06 16.76
N PRO A 164 -28.64 -6.75 16.43
CA PRO A 164 -28.56 -7.60 15.25
C PRO A 164 -29.27 -8.95 15.45
N VAL A 165 -29.76 -9.23 16.66
CA VAL A 165 -30.40 -10.50 17.01
C VAL A 165 -31.85 -10.48 16.59
N ARG A 166 -32.18 -11.32 15.61
CA ARG A 166 -33.55 -11.48 15.10
C ARG A 166 -34.53 -11.92 16.22
N PRO A 167 -35.71 -11.29 16.32
CA PRO A 167 -36.79 -11.75 17.19
C PRO A 167 -37.28 -13.16 16.80
N PRO A 168 -37.55 -14.05 17.78
CA PRO A 168 -38.16 -15.36 17.51
C PRO A 168 -39.53 -15.23 16.85
N LEU A 169 -39.77 -16.02 15.79
CA LEU A 169 -41.00 -15.98 15.03
C LEU A 169 -42.23 -16.37 15.87
N GLU A 170 -42.05 -17.31 16.81
CA GLU A 170 -43.11 -17.77 17.71
C GLU A 170 -43.60 -16.64 18.62
N LEU A 171 -42.68 -15.77 19.06
CA LEU A 171 -43.01 -14.63 19.90
C LEU A 171 -43.75 -13.56 19.11
N LEU A 172 -43.32 -13.29 17.87
CA LEU A 172 -44.00 -12.38 16.94
C LEU A 172 -45.42 -12.85 16.60
N ASN A 173 -45.59 -14.16 16.34
CA ASN A 173 -46.85 -14.72 15.85
C ASN A 173 -47.95 -14.81 16.91
N ALA A 174 -47.60 -15.01 18.20
CA ALA A 174 -48.62 -15.13 19.25
C ALA A 174 -49.08 -13.78 19.83
N GLY A 175 -48.71 -12.65 19.21
CA GLY A 175 -49.18 -11.31 19.56
C GLY A 175 -48.61 -10.74 20.86
N GLY A 176 -48.96 -9.47 21.14
CA GLY A 176 -48.45 -8.71 22.28
C GLY A 176 -47.14 -7.97 22.01
N VAL A 177 -46.70 -7.15 22.96
CA VAL A 177 -45.45 -6.38 22.83
C VAL A 177 -44.27 -7.25 23.27
N ILE A 178 -43.23 -7.33 22.43
CA ILE A 178 -41.99 -8.03 22.75
C ILE A 178 -40.85 -7.04 22.84
N HIS A 179 -39.97 -7.26 23.81
CA HIS A 179 -38.84 -6.40 24.09
C HIS A 179 -37.56 -7.23 24.21
N TRP A 180 -36.46 -6.61 23.84
CA TRP A 180 -35.13 -7.16 24.05
C TRP A 180 -34.70 -7.02 25.51
N HIS A 181 -34.26 -8.12 26.11
CA HIS A 181 -33.70 -8.14 27.46
C HIS A 181 -32.17 -8.14 27.40
N GLU A 182 -31.56 -6.99 27.74
CA GLU A 182 -30.13 -6.72 27.51
C GLU A 182 -29.20 -7.68 28.25
N ASP A 183 -29.48 -7.99 29.51
CA ASP A 183 -28.60 -8.81 30.35
C ASP A 183 -28.53 -10.27 29.89
N SER A 184 -29.65 -10.78 29.39
CA SER A 184 -29.77 -12.18 28.94
C SER A 184 -29.66 -12.33 27.43
N LYS A 185 -29.56 -11.23 26.68
CA LYS A 185 -29.48 -11.20 25.22
C LYS A 185 -30.58 -12.03 24.54
N VAL A 186 -31.81 -11.94 25.05
CA VAL A 186 -32.98 -12.65 24.51
C VAL A 186 -34.20 -11.73 24.41
N TRP A 187 -35.08 -12.05 23.47
CA TRP A 187 -36.39 -11.43 23.34
C TRP A 187 -37.37 -12.02 24.36
N ARG A 188 -38.19 -11.17 24.98
CA ARG A 188 -39.23 -11.57 25.93
C ARG A 188 -40.52 -10.81 25.65
N ARG A 189 -41.65 -11.42 25.97
CA ARG A 189 -42.92 -10.70 26.07
C ARG A 189 -42.91 -9.82 27.30
N VAL A 190 -43.46 -8.61 27.14
CA VAL A 190 -43.87 -7.82 28.29
C VAL A 190 -45.25 -8.32 28.73
N PRO A 191 -45.46 -8.56 30.04
CA PRO A 191 -46.76 -8.95 30.59
C PRO A 191 -47.89 -7.97 30.24
#